data_AF-A0A537A520-F1
#
_entry.id   AF-A0A537A520-F1
#
_cell.length_a   1.000
_cell.length_b   1.000
_cell.length_c   1.000
_cell.angle_alpha   90.00
_cell.angle_beta   90.00
_cell.angle_gamma   90.00
#
_symmetry.space_group_name_H-M   'P 1'
#
loop_
_entity.id
_entity.type
_entity.pdbx_description
1 polymer ?
#
loop_
_entity_poly.entity_id
_entity_poly.type
_entity_poly.pdbx_seq_one_letter_code
_entity_poly.pdbx_strand_id
1 'polypeptide(L)' 'EGRWTHDYPITVQAARQLGLKVSTDMPLMVYGLMELYPQGGGIRPSVWYVPLRRGTPGPGAPQQTPAPRPEGNSPAS' A
#
# COMPACT_ATOMS: atom_id res chain seq x y z
N GLU A 1 -10.58 -22.27 0.87
CA GLU A 1 -10.60 -21.01 0.11
C GLU A 1 -10.34 -19.85 1.08
N GLY A 2 -9.39 -18.98 0.76
CA GLY A 2 -8.89 -17.92 1.67
C GLY A 2 -8.17 -16.84 0.88
N ARG A 3 -8.77 -16.42 -0.24
CA ARG A 3 -8.11 -15.60 -1.26
C ARG A 3 -8.05 -14.11 -0.90
N TRP A 4 -8.80 -13.67 0.12
CA TRP A 4 -8.86 -12.28 0.55
C TRP A 4 -8.50 -12.19 2.04
N THR A 5 -7.27 -11.79 2.32
CA THR A 5 -6.91 -11.29 3.64
C THR A 5 -7.43 -9.85 3.77
N HIS A 6 -7.72 -9.39 4.99
CA HIS A 6 -8.15 -7.99 5.24
C HIS A 6 -7.16 -6.96 4.69
N ASP A 7 -5.90 -7.35 4.53
CA ASP A 7 -4.82 -6.50 4.04
C ASP A 7 -4.69 -6.48 2.51
N TYR A 8 -5.54 -7.18 1.75
CA TYR A 8 -5.43 -7.19 0.29
C TYR A 8 -5.93 -5.85 -0.30
N PRO A 9 -5.05 -5.01 -0.87
CA PRO A 9 -5.44 -3.70 -1.35
C PRO A 9 -6.31 -3.83 -2.61
N ILE A 10 -7.40 -3.06 -2.66
CA ILE A 10 -8.23 -2.95 -3.85
C ILE A 10 -7.58 -1.93 -4.79
N THR A 11 -6.99 -2.43 -5.88
CA THR A 11 -6.42 -1.55 -6.92
C THR A 11 -7.52 -0.86 -7.71
N VAL A 12 -7.18 0.23 -8.42
CA VAL A 12 -8.13 0.92 -9.31
C VAL A 12 -8.71 -0.05 -10.35
N GLN A 13 -7.89 -0.93 -10.91
CA GLN A 13 -8.33 -1.95 -11.86
C GLN A 13 -9.31 -2.93 -11.24
N ALA A 14 -9.00 -3.43 -10.04
CA ALA A 14 -9.90 -4.34 -9.31
C ALA A 14 -11.24 -3.65 -8.96
N ALA A 15 -11.20 -2.41 -8.49
CA ALA A 15 -12.40 -1.63 -8.19
C ALA A 15 -13.29 -1.43 -9.43
N ARG A 16 -12.68 -1.16 -10.60
CA ARG A 16 -13.43 -1.06 -11.87
C ARG A 16 -14.05 -2.40 -12.29
N GLN A 17 -13.32 -3.51 -12.12
CA GLN A 17 -13.83 -4.86 -12.39
C GLN A 17 -14.99 -5.25 -11.47
N LEU A 18 -15.02 -4.72 -10.25
CA LEU A 18 -16.14 -4.84 -9.32
C LEU A 18 -17.34 -3.95 -9.68
N GLY A 19 -17.26 -3.15 -10.75
CA GLY A 19 -18.32 -2.24 -11.17
C GLY A 19 -18.40 -0.94 -10.36
N LEU A 20 -17.38 -0.64 -9.53
CA LEU A 20 -17.34 0.60 -8.77
C LEU A 20 -16.99 1.77 -9.69
N LYS A 21 -17.73 2.87 -9.54
CA LYS A 21 -17.45 4.14 -10.23
C LYS A 21 -16.27 4.83 -9.54
N VAL A 22 -15.06 4.45 -9.93
CA VAL A 22 -13.81 5.03 -9.41
C VAL A 22 -13.16 5.97 -10.41
N SER A 23 -12.78 7.16 -9.96
CA SER A 23 -11.96 8.12 -10.70
C SER A 23 -10.62 8.29 -9.99
N THR A 24 -9.57 8.49 -10.78
CA THR A 24 -8.23 8.87 -10.29
C THR A 24 -7.94 10.35 -10.54
N ASP A 25 -8.90 11.07 -11.10
CA ASP A 25 -8.80 12.52 -11.27
C ASP A 25 -8.83 13.19 -9.90
N MET A 26 -7.83 14.03 -9.63
CA MET A 26 -7.68 14.78 -8.39
C MET A 26 -7.58 16.28 -8.72
N PRO A 27 -8.73 16.96 -8.88
CA PRO A 27 -8.74 18.41 -9.10
C PRO A 27 -8.05 19.15 -7.96
N LEU A 28 -7.38 20.27 -8.28
CA LEU A 28 -6.66 21.10 -7.31
C LEU A 28 -7.50 21.52 -6.11
N MET A 29 -8.81 21.72 -6.30
CA MET A 29 -9.75 22.02 -5.21
C MET A 29 -9.77 20.93 -4.13
N VAL A 30 -9.65 19.65 -4.51
CA VAL A 30 -9.65 18.54 -3.56
C VAL A 30 -8.39 18.59 -2.69
N TYR A 31 -7.24 18.90 -3.29
CA TYR A 31 -6.00 19.13 -2.53
C TYR A 31 -6.11 20.33 -1.59
N GLY A 32 -6.70 21.44 -2.07
CA GLY A 32 -6.95 22.61 -1.22
C GLY A 32 -7.87 22.31 -0.03
N LEU A 33 -8.86 21.42 -0.20
CA LEU A 33 -9.69 20.95 0.91
C LEU A 33 -8.88 20.14 1.92
N MET A 34 -7.99 19.24 1.47
CA MET A 34 -7.15 18.42 2.35
C MET A 34 -6.19 19.27 3.20
N GLU A 35 -5.71 20.38 2.67
CA GLU A 35 -4.81 21.31 3.37
C GLU A 35 -5.47 21.94 4.62
N LEU A 36 -6.79 22.09 4.62
CA LEU A 36 -7.56 22.58 5.78
C LEU A 36 -7.60 21.56 6.93
N TYR A 37 -7.36 20.28 6.65
CA TYR A 37 -7.47 19.16 7.60
C TYR A 37 -6.17 18.34 7.62
N PRO A 38 -5.07 18.91 8.14
CA PRO A 38 -3.81 18.19 8.23
C PRO A 38 -4.00 16.92 9.07
N GLN A 39 -3.69 15.77 8.48
CA GLN A 39 -3.70 14.50 9.20
C GLN A 39 -2.54 14.54 10.22
N GLY A 40 -2.85 14.43 11.51
CA GLY A 40 -1.85 14.52 12.58
C GLY A 40 -0.75 13.47 12.44
N GLY A 41 0.51 13.89 12.54
CA GLY A 41 1.72 13.08 12.32
C GLY A 41 2.05 12.03 13.38
N GLY A 42 1.04 11.43 14.02
CA GLY A 42 1.22 10.41 15.03
C GLY A 42 1.08 9.01 14.43
N ILE A 43 2.19 8.29 14.24
CA ILE A 43 2.20 6.83 14.07
C ILE A 43 1.95 6.21 15.45
N ARG A 44 0.77 6.43 16.02
CA ARG A 44 0.26 5.53 17.04
C ARG A 44 -0.58 4.51 16.28
N PRO A 45 -0.05 3.30 16.01
CA PRO A 45 -0.87 2.26 15.42
C PRO A 45 -2.07 2.05 16.35
N SER A 46 -3.26 2.41 15.87
CA SER A 46 -4.52 2.15 16.59
C SER A 46 -4.85 0.66 16.60
N VAL A 47 -4.21 -0.09 15.69
CA VAL A 47 -4.35 -1.53 15.53
C VAL A 47 -3.01 -2.20 15.82
N TRP A 48 -3.01 -3.12 16.78
CA TRP A 48 -1.86 -3.99 17.05
C TRP A 48 -1.82 -5.12 16.02
N TYR A 49 -0.72 -5.19 15.25
CA TYR A 49 -0.48 -6.31 14.35
C TYR A 49 0.18 -7.47 15.12
N VAL A 50 -0.37 -8.68 14.99
CA VAL A 50 0.30 -9.90 15.47
C VAL A 50 1.28 -10.36 14.38
N PRO A 51 2.60 -10.42 14.65
CA PRO A 51 3.56 -10.85 13.63
C PRO A 51 3.28 -12.27 13.15
N LEU A 52 2.89 -12.41 11.89
CA LEU A 52 2.87 -13.72 11.22
C LEU A 52 4.31 -14.25 11.15
N ARG A 53 4.58 -15.36 11.84
CA ARG A 53 5.86 -16.06 11.73
C ARG A 53 6.01 -16.54 10.30
N ARG A 54 7.02 -16.04 9.59
CA ARG A 54 7.43 -16.54 8.28
C ARG A 54 7.90 -17.98 8.49
N GLY A 55 7.04 -18.95 8.22
CA GLY A 55 7.42 -20.36 8.18
C GLY A 55 8.60 -20.52 7.22
N THR A 56 9.54 -21.37 7.59
CA THR A 56 10.64 -21.78 6.70
C THR A 56 10.08 -22.12 5.32
N PRO A 57 10.64 -21.58 4.23
CA PRO A 57 10.17 -21.90 2.89
C PRO A 57 10.29 -23.41 2.70
N GLY A 58 9.15 -24.10 2.54
CA GLY A 58 9.15 -25.43 1.97
C GLY A 58 9.70 -25.36 0.53
N PRO A 59 10.42 -26.39 0.05
CA PRO A 59 10.98 -26.39 -1.30
C PRO A 59 9.84 -26.25 -2.32
N GLY A 60 9.72 -25.06 -2.92
CA GLY A 60 8.71 -24.76 -3.95
C GLY A 60 7.92 -23.45 -3.80
N ALA A 61 8.11 -22.65 -2.74
CA ALA A 61 7.40 -21.36 -2.63
C ALA A 61 8.05 -20.25 -3.49
N PRO A 62 7.27 -19.48 -4.28
CA PRO A 62 7.81 -18.35 -5.04
C PRO A 62 8.34 -17.28 -4.07
N GLN A 63 9.65 -17.04 -4.17
CA GLN A 63 10.36 -16.06 -3.37
C GLN A 63 9.90 -14.66 -3.80
N GLN A 64 9.00 -14.05 -3.02
CA GLN A 64 8.69 -12.62 -3.18
C GLN A 64 9.89 -11.83 -2.68
N THR A 65 10.83 -11.55 -3.57
CA THR A 65 11.86 -10.54 -3.33
C THR A 65 11.18 -9.17 -3.29
N PRO A 66 11.36 -8.39 -2.22
CA PRO A 66 10.98 -6.98 -2.24
C PRO A 66 11.72 -6.31 -3.41
N ALA A 67 11.00 -5.50 -4.19
CA ALA A 67 11.61 -4.67 -5.22
C ALA A 67 12.77 -3.85 -4.60
N PRO A 68 13.92 -3.72 -5.29
CA PRO A 68 15.01 -2.89 -4.79
C PRO A 68 14.52 -1.45 -4.63
N ARG A 69 14.87 -0.81 -3.51
CA ARG A 69 14.66 0.64 -3.32
C ARG A 69 15.32 1.37 -4.49
N PRO A 70 14.70 2.40 -5.09
CA PRO A 70 15.38 3.19 -6.11
C PRO A 70 16.60 3.84 -5.45
N GLU A 71 17.78 3.44 -5.90
CA GLU A 71 19.06 3.99 -5.46
C GLU A 71 19.10 5.46 -5.85
N GLY A 72 19.19 6.32 -4.84
CA GLY A 72 19.43 7.75 -5.03
C GLY A 72 20.79 7.95 -5.66
N ASN A 73 20.79 8.47 -6.89
CA ASN A 73 21.95 8.81 -7.68
C ASN A 73 22.87 9.77 -6.90
N SER A 74 24.07 9.31 -6.50
CA SER A 74 25.17 10.20 -6.13
C SER A 74 25.73 10.89 -7.38
N PRO A 75 26.21 12.12 -7.25
CA PRO A 75 27.49 12.41 -7.87
C PRO A 75 28.50 12.93 -6.84
N ALA A 76 29.71 12.45 -7.03
CA ALA A 76 30.93 12.78 -6.31
C ALA A 76 31.26 14.28 -6.35
N SER A 77 31.85 14.77 -5.27
CA SER A 77 33.16 15.44 -5.29
C SER A 77 33.72 15.60 -3.88
#